data_AF-U1PCI6-F1
#
_entry.id   AF-U1PCI6-F1
#
_cell.length_a   1.000
_cell.length_b   1.000
_cell.length_c   1.000
_cell.angle_alpha   90.00
_cell.angle_beta   90.00
_cell.angle_gamma   90.00
#
_symmetry.space_group_name_H-M   'P 1'
#
loop_
_entity.id
_entity.type
_entity.pdbx_description
1 polymer ?
#
loop_
_entity_poly.entity_id
_entity_poly.type
_entity_poly.pdbx_seq_one_letter_code
_entity_poly.pdbx_strand_id
1 'polypeptide(L)'
;LDADIEWILADGTETTDSTAAITDLLDHAAEGLRAVGLDDEAVDAYLQPLMWRVDNELTPAGWKREQVRGRLDDGDTLSEAIHGMQRAYIDNQSETLIDGDFREW
;
A
#
# COMPACT_ATOMS: atom_id res chain seq x y z
N LEU A 1 -4.07 -10.75 4.79
CA LEU A 1 -4.38 -9.72 5.82
C LEU A 1 -5.25 -10.42 6.85
N ASP A 2 -4.68 -10.83 8.00
CA ASP A 2 -5.32 -11.82 8.92
C ASP A 2 -5.77 -11.20 10.25
N ALA A 3 -5.86 -9.87 10.32
CA ALA A 3 -6.41 -9.20 11.50
C ALA A 3 -7.93 -9.14 11.36
N ASP A 4 -8.66 -9.52 12.42
CA ASP A 4 -10.10 -9.32 12.52
C ASP A 4 -10.38 -7.82 12.70
N ILE A 5 -10.53 -7.12 11.57
CA ILE A 5 -10.82 -5.68 11.52
C ILE A 5 -12.24 -5.49 11.02
N GLU A 6 -13.01 -4.70 11.76
CA GLU A 6 -14.32 -4.21 11.35
C GLU A 6 -14.20 -2.76 10.89
N TRP A 7 -14.80 -2.45 9.75
CA TRP A 7 -14.79 -1.16 9.08
C TRP A 7 -16.19 -0.60 9.06
N ILE A 8 -16.31 0.72 9.08
CA ILE A 8 -17.57 1.44 8.86
C ILE A 8 -17.43 2.16 7.53
N LEU A 9 -18.28 1.80 6.56
CA LEU A 9 -18.35 2.46 5.26
C LEU A 9 -18.98 3.85 5.40
N ALA A 10 -18.84 4.68 4.38
CA ALA A 10 -19.36 6.04 4.38
C ALA A 10 -20.89 6.14 4.57
N ASP A 11 -21.64 5.11 4.17
CA ASP A 11 -23.09 5.02 4.40
C ASP A 11 -23.48 4.56 5.82
N GLY A 12 -22.49 4.24 6.65
CA GLY A 12 -22.65 3.74 8.02
C GLY A 12 -22.74 2.22 8.13
N THR A 13 -22.64 1.47 7.03
CA THR A 13 -22.65 0.01 7.03
C THR A 13 -21.35 -0.55 7.60
N GLU A 14 -21.43 -1.57 8.45
CA GLU A 14 -20.28 -2.29 8.98
C GLU A 14 -19.85 -3.43 8.04
N THR A 15 -18.53 -3.63 7.86
CA THR A 15 -17.97 -4.73 7.06
C THR A 15 -16.65 -5.24 7.60
N THR A 16 -16.34 -6.52 7.38
CA THR A 16 -15.01 -7.10 7.60
C THR A 16 -14.24 -7.31 6.30
N ASP A 17 -14.86 -7.01 5.15
CA ASP A 17 -14.23 -7.09 3.84
C ASP A 17 -13.34 -5.86 3.61
N SER A 18 -12.02 -6.07 3.69
CA SER A 18 -11.04 -5.01 3.48
C SER A 18 -11.06 -4.43 2.07
N THR A 19 -11.42 -5.23 1.06
CA THR A 19 -11.51 -4.76 -0.32
C THR A 19 -12.70 -3.83 -0.49
N ALA A 20 -13.85 -4.17 0.12
CA ALA A 20 -15.00 -3.28 0.15
C ALA A 20 -14.69 -1.97 0.88
N ALA A 21 -14.03 -2.04 2.04
CA ALA A 21 -13.66 -0.87 2.84
C ALA A 21 -12.67 0.06 2.11
N ILE A 22 -11.66 -0.50 1.45
CA ILE A 22 -10.67 0.31 0.72
C ILE A 22 -11.29 0.90 -0.56
N THR A 23 -12.17 0.16 -1.24
CA THR A 23 -12.92 0.69 -2.40
C THR A 23 -13.73 1.91 -2.00
N ASP A 24 -14.52 1.82 -0.93
CA ASP A 24 -15.31 2.95 -0.42
C ASP A 24 -14.44 4.16 -0.07
N LEU A 25 -13.30 3.93 0.60
CA LEU A 25 -12.33 4.98 0.90
C LEU A 25 -11.76 5.66 -0.37
N LEU A 26 -11.39 4.87 -1.37
CA LEU A 26 -10.78 5.39 -2.60
C LEU A 26 -11.81 6.11 -3.48
N ASP A 27 -13.08 5.70 -3.48
CA ASP A 27 -14.16 6.43 -4.14
C ASP A 27 -14.31 7.84 -3.56
N HIS A 28 -14.28 7.97 -2.24
CA HIS A 28 -14.32 9.28 -1.56
C HIS A 28 -13.05 10.11 -1.82
N ALA A 29 -11.89 9.46 -1.90
CA ALA A 29 -10.66 10.13 -2.30
C ALA A 29 -10.76 10.68 -3.74
N ALA A 30 -11.37 9.92 -4.66
CA ALA A 30 -11.60 10.36 -6.04
C ALA A 30 -12.49 11.61 -6.09
N GLU A 31 -13.55 11.67 -5.28
CA GLU A 31 -14.39 12.87 -5.15
C GLU A 31 -13.58 14.08 -4.66
N GLY A 32 -12.74 13.88 -3.64
CA GLY A 32 -11.86 14.93 -3.11
C GLY A 32 -10.86 15.46 -4.14
N LEU A 33 -10.23 14.56 -4.91
CA LEU A 33 -9.29 14.91 -5.98
C LEU A 33 -9.97 15.70 -7.11
N ARG A 34 -11.17 15.27 -7.54
CA ARG A 34 -11.97 16.01 -8.52
C ARG A 34 -12.40 17.38 -7.99
N ALA A 35 -12.76 17.47 -6.70
CA ALA A 35 -13.18 18.73 -6.08
C ALA A 35 -12.06 19.78 -6.03
N VAL A 36 -10.79 19.36 -5.99
CA VAL A 36 -9.63 20.27 -6.09
C VAL A 36 -9.16 20.50 -7.54
N GLY A 37 -9.88 19.97 -8.52
CA GLY A 37 -9.72 20.28 -9.94
C GLY A 37 -8.84 19.32 -10.74
N LEU A 38 -8.55 18.12 -10.22
CA LEU A 38 -7.90 17.07 -11.01
C LEU A 38 -8.90 16.46 -12.00
N ASP A 39 -8.42 16.13 -13.20
CA ASP A 39 -9.18 15.36 -14.18
C ASP A 39 -9.17 13.86 -13.85
N ASP A 40 -10.02 13.10 -14.55
CA ASP A 40 -10.15 11.67 -14.31
C ASP A 40 -8.84 10.90 -14.57
N GLU A 41 -8.02 11.35 -15.54
CA GLU A 41 -6.72 10.74 -15.83
C GLU A 41 -5.75 10.91 -14.66
N ALA A 42 -5.67 12.11 -14.07
CA ALA A 42 -4.84 12.36 -12.90
C ALA A 42 -5.36 11.62 -11.66
N VAL A 43 -6.69 11.56 -11.46
CA VAL A 43 -7.30 10.78 -10.37
C VAL A 43 -6.93 9.30 -10.51
N ASP A 44 -7.09 8.72 -11.69
CA ASP A 44 -6.75 7.32 -11.96
C ASP A 44 -5.25 7.06 -11.75
N ALA A 45 -4.38 7.97 -12.18
CA ALA A 45 -2.94 7.85 -11.98
C ALA A 45 -2.55 7.75 -10.50
N TYR A 46 -3.27 8.44 -9.60
CA TYR A 46 -3.03 8.35 -8.15
C TYR A 46 -3.66 7.10 -7.51
N LEU A 47 -4.89 6.74 -7.91
CA LEU A 47 -5.67 5.73 -7.18
C LEU A 47 -5.47 4.31 -7.71
N GLN A 48 -5.27 4.11 -9.02
CA GLN A 48 -5.10 2.78 -9.61
C GLN A 48 -3.95 1.97 -9.01
N PRO A 49 -2.77 2.55 -8.72
CA PRO A 49 -1.69 1.82 -8.06
C PRO A 49 -2.05 1.32 -6.65
N LEU A 50 -2.90 2.05 -5.93
CA LEU A 50 -3.37 1.65 -4.60
C LEU A 50 -4.35 0.49 -4.69
N MET A 51 -5.29 0.55 -5.64
CA MET A 51 -6.25 -0.55 -5.89
C MET A 51 -5.52 -1.82 -6.31
N TRP A 52 -4.52 -1.70 -7.19
CA TRP A 52 -3.71 -2.83 -7.63
C TRP A 52 -3.03 -3.56 -6.46
N ARG A 53 -2.56 -2.83 -5.44
CA ARG A 53 -1.96 -3.45 -4.24
C ARG A 53 -2.98 -4.22 -3.42
N VAL A 54 -4.21 -3.74 -3.32
CA VAL A 54 -5.30 -4.45 -2.65
C VAL A 54 -5.59 -5.76 -3.37
N ASP A 55 -5.76 -5.70 -4.70
CA ASP A 55 -6.07 -6.86 -5.54
C ASP A 55 -4.97 -7.94 -5.51
N ASN A 56 -3.71 -7.54 -5.30
CA ASN A 56 -2.56 -8.45 -5.24
C ASN A 56 -2.12 -8.77 -3.79
N GLU A 57 -2.87 -8.30 -2.78
CA GLU A 57 -2.54 -8.45 -1.36
C GLU A 57 -1.13 -7.97 -0.96
N LEU A 58 -0.59 -6.99 -1.71
CA LEU A 58 0.75 -6.48 -1.51
C LEU A 58 0.74 -5.30 -0.54
N THR A 59 1.51 -5.44 0.54
CA THR A 59 1.63 -4.40 1.56
C THR A 59 3.09 -4.08 1.83
N PRO A 60 3.42 -2.81 2.17
CA PRO A 60 4.74 -2.45 2.66
C PRO A 60 5.22 -3.37 3.80
N ALA A 61 4.33 -3.69 4.74
CA ALA A 61 4.65 -4.59 5.85
C ALA A 61 4.89 -6.04 5.38
N GLY A 62 4.15 -6.52 4.38
CA GLY A 62 4.39 -7.80 3.71
C GLY A 62 5.78 -7.87 3.10
N TRP A 63 6.10 -6.91 2.24
CA TRP A 63 7.41 -6.80 1.59
C TRP A 63 8.55 -6.73 2.63
N LYS A 64 8.42 -5.89 3.68
CA LYS A 64 9.45 -5.75 4.71
C LYS A 64 9.72 -7.07 5.44
N ARG A 65 8.66 -7.81 5.78
CA ARG A 65 8.80 -9.12 6.43
C ARG A 65 9.49 -10.12 5.52
N GLU A 66 9.19 -10.11 4.22
CA GLU A 66 9.82 -10.99 3.25
C GLU A 66 11.31 -10.69 3.07
N GLN A 67 11.67 -9.42 2.93
CA GLN A 67 13.08 -8.99 2.85
C GLN A 67 13.87 -9.36 4.11
N VAL A 68 13.25 -9.25 5.30
CA VAL A 68 13.91 -9.68 6.55
C VAL A 68 14.08 -11.20 6.57
N ARG A 69 13.09 -11.98 6.15
CA ARG A 69 13.21 -13.45 6.09
C ARG A 69 14.33 -13.88 5.15
N GLY A 70 14.36 -13.36 3.92
CA GLY A 70 15.42 -13.72 2.96
C GLY A 70 16.82 -13.44 3.51
N ARG A 71 17.03 -12.29 4.15
CA ARG A 71 18.32 -11.94 4.77
C ARG A 71 18.69 -12.86 5.94
N LEU A 72 17.72 -13.26 6.76
CA LEU A 72 17.94 -14.24 7.82
C LEU A 72 18.32 -15.61 7.25
N ASP A 73 17.68 -16.02 6.15
CA ASP A 73 17.98 -17.26 5.44
C ASP A 73 19.39 -17.23 4.81
N ASP A 74 19.86 -16.04 4.40
CA ASP A 74 21.21 -15.79 3.91
C ASP A 74 22.27 -15.69 5.03
N GLY A 75 21.84 -15.71 6.30
CA GLY A 75 22.72 -15.77 7.48
C GLY A 75 22.99 -14.44 8.18
N ASP A 76 22.30 -13.35 7.81
CA ASP A 76 22.37 -12.08 8.55
C ASP A 76 21.86 -12.27 9.99
N THR A 77 22.40 -11.49 10.93
CA THR A 77 21.73 -11.34 12.24
C THR A 77 20.40 -10.60 12.08
N LEU A 78 19.49 -10.74 13.05
CA LEU A 78 18.21 -10.00 13.03
C LEU A 78 18.39 -8.49 12.88
N SER A 79 19.40 -7.91 13.54
CA SER A 79 19.68 -6.48 13.44
C SER A 79 20.15 -6.09 12.05
N GLU A 80 21.06 -6.85 11.46
CA GLU A 80 21.53 -6.64 10.08
C GLU A 80 20.39 -6.80 9.07
N ALA A 81 19.57 -7.83 9.22
CA ALA A 81 18.42 -8.08 8.36
C ALA A 81 17.42 -6.92 8.38
N ILE A 82 17.09 -6.40 9.57
CA ILE A 82 16.18 -5.25 9.72
C ILE A 82 16.81 -3.98 9.11
N HIS A 83 18.08 -3.70 9.39
CA HIS A 83 18.76 -2.52 8.84
C HIS A 83 18.89 -2.59 7.32
N GLY A 84 19.25 -3.76 6.78
CA GLY A 84 19.36 -4.00 5.35
C GLY A 84 18.01 -3.87 4.64
N MET A 85 16.95 -4.44 5.21
CA MET A 85 15.58 -4.25 4.72
C MET A 85 15.19 -2.76 4.72
N GLN A 86 15.46 -2.03 5.81
CA GLN A 86 15.03 -0.64 5.92
C GLN A 86 15.75 0.28 4.93
N ARG A 87 17.04 0.01 4.63
CA ARG A 87 17.75 0.74 3.56
C ARG A 87 17.13 0.46 2.19
N ALA A 88 16.94 -0.81 1.85
CA ALA A 88 16.31 -1.19 0.59
C ALA A 88 14.89 -0.58 0.45
N TYR A 89 14.13 -0.51 1.55
CA TYR A 89 12.82 0.14 1.57
C TYR A 89 12.92 1.63 1.21
N ILE A 90 13.86 2.34 1.82
CA ILE A 90 14.07 3.77 1.58
C ILE A 90 14.53 4.00 0.15
N ASP A 91 15.47 3.20 -0.35
CA ASP A 91 15.98 3.31 -1.71
C ASP A 91 14.83 3.16 -2.72
N ASN A 92 14.04 2.08 -2.62
CA ASN A 92 12.90 1.85 -3.51
C ASN A 92 11.76 2.88 -3.36
N GLN A 93 11.49 3.36 -2.14
CA GLN A 93 10.48 4.39 -1.91
C GLN A 93 10.92 5.78 -2.38
N SER A 94 12.23 6.07 -2.38
CA SER A 94 12.73 7.37 -2.82
C SER A 94 12.50 7.62 -4.31
N GLU A 95 12.48 6.56 -5.12
CA GLU A 95 12.18 6.63 -6.56
C GLU A 95 10.66 6.71 -6.82
N THR A 96 9.86 6.00 -6.02
CA THR A 96 8.40 5.87 -6.23
C THR A 96 7.56 6.97 -5.59
N LEU A 97 8.12 7.83 -4.73
CA LEU A 97 7.35 8.89 -4.06
C LEU A 97 7.08 10.13 -4.93
N ILE A 98 7.90 10.36 -5.96
CA ILE A 98 7.83 11.59 -6.79
C ILE A 98 7.66 11.26 -8.27
N ASP A 99 8.39 10.27 -8.81
CA ASP A 99 8.43 9.99 -10.25
C ASP A 99 8.10 8.54 -10.64
N GLY A 100 7.84 7.66 -9.66
CA GLY A 100 7.59 6.23 -9.90
C GLY A 100 6.17 5.77 -9.56
N ASP A 101 5.97 4.46 -9.59
CA ASP A 101 4.65 3.85 -9.41
C ASP A 101 4.56 3.08 -8.09
N PHE A 102 3.47 3.22 -7.34
CA PHE A 102 3.28 2.43 -6.11
C PHE A 102 3.25 0.90 -6.36
N ARG A 103 3.13 0.45 -7.60
CA ARG A 103 3.26 -0.97 -7.97
C ARG A 103 4.71 -1.46 -7.92
N GLU A 104 5.70 -0.57 -7.96
CA GLU A 104 7.13 -0.91 -8.04
C GLU A 104 7.75 -1.17 -6.66
N TRP A 105 8.31 -2.38 -6.47
CA TRP A 105 8.92 -2.90 -5.24
C TRP A 105 10.01 -3.94 -5.51
#